data_AF-A0A8H6M8T3-F1
#
_entry.id   AF-A0A8H6M8T3-F1
#
_cell.length_a   1.000
_cell.length_b   1.000
_cell.length_c   1.000
_cell.angle_alpha   90.00
_cell.angle_beta   90.00
_cell.angle_gamma   90.00
#
_symmetry.space_group_name_H-M   'P 1'
#
loop_
_entity.id
_entity.type
_entity.pdbx_description
1 polymer ?
#
loop_
_entity_poly.entity_id
_entity_poly.type
_entity_poly.pdbx_seq_one_letter_code
_entity_poly.pdbx_strand_id
1 'polypeptide(L)'
;MKVWKAEEFSGLYKGAIPASASLLFVRAFITPSGSFPATMKSDINWIIVVLITLYLPFMMFGLRAATTSHNLRIAQWKTNVHLLFTPAELSPPPRSLLGRISSFGPLKYLSRLPFTHLFNPLYPTAFVTYILSLTLSLAIQSAMLPMKNMGDVLEHATSGKPRGALELAVMFCLAIVGVLVGTPLDIVTTRMAVQQWHGNQEDLEEARELDKGRIARADGLSLTCDEIKYKNSYDCFIRIVREEGWGTLYRAWGFTFLEVFFLLL
;
A
#
# COMPACT_ATOMS: atom_id res chain seq x y z
N MET A 1 -23.11 -7.24 -15.15
CA MET A 1 -23.62 -6.10 -14.35
C MET A 1 -22.42 -5.22 -14.03
N LYS A 2 -22.45 -3.90 -14.30
CA LYS A 2 -21.26 -3.05 -14.11
C LYS A 2 -21.01 -2.83 -12.61
N VAL A 3 -19.89 -3.32 -12.10
CA VAL A 3 -19.47 -3.29 -10.68
C VAL A 3 -19.58 -1.89 -10.05
N TRP A 4 -19.31 -0.83 -10.82
CA TRP A 4 -19.48 0.56 -10.37
C TRP A 4 -20.89 0.87 -9.85
N LYS A 5 -21.93 0.34 -10.51
CA LYS A 5 -23.32 0.59 -10.10
C LYS A 5 -23.68 -0.11 -8.78
N ALA A 6 -22.93 -1.13 -8.38
CA ALA A 6 -23.19 -1.90 -7.18
C ALA A 6 -22.47 -1.34 -5.94
N GLU A 7 -21.30 -0.69 -6.11
CA GLU A 7 -20.49 -0.22 -4.98
C GLU A 7 -20.69 1.26 -4.63
N GLU A 8 -21.29 2.06 -5.52
CA GLU A 8 -21.54 3.50 -5.33
C GLU A 8 -20.30 4.24 -4.78
N PHE A 9 -20.49 5.20 -3.88
CA PHE A 9 -19.43 5.97 -3.23
C PHE A 9 -18.55 5.14 -2.27
N SER A 10 -19.03 3.97 -1.83
CA SER A 10 -18.27 3.13 -0.90
C SER A 10 -17.02 2.53 -1.57
N GLY A 11 -17.08 2.27 -2.88
CA GLY A 11 -15.91 1.86 -3.65
C GLY A 11 -14.82 2.93 -3.72
N LEU A 12 -15.22 4.21 -3.75
CA LEU A 12 -14.28 5.33 -3.71
C LEU A 12 -13.57 5.38 -2.33
N TYR A 13 -14.34 5.20 -1.25
CA TYR A 13 -13.86 5.23 0.13
C TYR A 13 -12.77 4.18 0.40
N LYS A 14 -12.95 2.94 -0.10
CA LYS A 14 -12.05 1.80 0.15
C LYS A 14 -10.60 2.05 -0.29
N GLY A 15 -10.38 2.79 -1.38
CA GLY A 15 -9.05 3.14 -1.87
C GLY A 15 -8.56 4.52 -1.43
N ALA A 16 -9.47 5.49 -1.34
CA ALA A 16 -9.13 6.90 -1.10
C ALA A 16 -8.48 7.14 0.26
N ILE A 17 -9.07 6.59 1.32
CA ILE A 17 -8.68 6.94 2.69
C ILE A 17 -7.38 6.32 3.10
N PRO A 18 -7.11 5.05 2.76
CA PRO A 18 -5.79 4.53 2.94
C PRO A 18 -4.74 5.42 2.26
N ALA A 19 -4.83 5.62 0.94
CA ALA A 19 -3.85 6.42 0.21
C ALA A 19 -3.67 7.85 0.80
N SER A 20 -4.78 8.50 1.17
CA SER A 20 -4.74 9.85 1.74
C SER A 20 -4.09 9.89 3.12
N ALA A 21 -4.33 8.89 3.97
CA ALA A 21 -3.75 8.84 5.31
C ALA A 21 -2.28 8.41 5.29
N SER A 22 -1.85 7.51 4.39
CA SER A 22 -0.42 7.25 4.17
C SER A 22 0.30 8.50 3.69
N LEU A 23 -0.30 9.25 2.78
CA LEU A 23 0.26 10.51 2.28
C LEU A 23 0.41 11.54 3.41
N LEU A 24 -0.66 11.82 4.16
CA LEU A 24 -0.62 12.79 5.25
C LEU A 24 0.39 12.38 6.31
N PHE A 25 0.52 11.07 6.56
CA PHE A 25 1.52 10.51 7.45
C PHE A 25 2.93 10.79 6.92
N VAL A 26 3.25 10.41 5.69
CA VAL A 26 4.56 10.65 5.07
C VAL A 26 4.88 12.15 5.04
N ARG A 27 3.91 13.00 4.68
CA ARG A 27 4.08 14.46 4.67
C ARG A 27 4.33 15.01 6.07
N ALA A 28 3.60 14.57 7.08
CA ALA A 28 3.81 15.01 8.46
C ALA A 28 5.20 14.62 8.99
N PHE A 29 5.77 13.51 8.51
CA PHE A 29 7.10 13.05 8.88
C PHE A 29 8.24 13.69 8.07
N ILE A 30 8.02 13.96 6.78
CA ILE A 30 9.04 14.57 5.90
C ILE A 30 9.06 16.09 6.05
N THR A 31 7.90 16.73 6.28
CA THR A 31 7.82 18.19 6.39
C THR A 31 8.56 18.62 7.65
N PRO A 32 9.64 19.41 7.54
CA PRO A 32 10.47 19.80 8.67
C PRO A 32 9.80 20.96 9.44
N SER A 33 8.53 20.82 9.83
CA SER A 33 7.83 21.79 10.68
C SER A 33 8.33 21.67 12.13
N GLY A 34 9.58 22.09 12.35
CA GLY A 34 10.17 22.60 13.59
C GLY A 34 10.22 21.74 14.86
N SER A 35 9.45 20.65 14.95
CA SER A 35 9.11 20.03 16.23
C SER A 35 9.89 18.75 16.53
N PHE A 36 10.60 18.20 15.53
CA PHE A 36 11.45 17.04 15.74
C PHE A 36 12.80 17.47 16.31
N PRO A 37 13.28 16.81 17.39
CA PRO A 37 14.60 17.08 17.96
C PRO A 37 15.67 17.02 16.87
N ALA A 38 16.61 17.97 16.85
CA ALA A 38 17.69 18.03 15.87
C ALA A 38 18.52 16.72 15.79
N THR A 39 18.57 15.97 16.89
CA THR A 39 19.21 14.65 17.00
C THR A 39 18.50 13.55 16.20
N MET A 40 17.22 13.70 15.88
CA MET A 40 16.44 12.74 15.10
C MET A 40 16.52 13.01 13.59
N LYS A 41 16.91 14.23 13.18
CA LYS A 41 16.99 14.65 11.78
C LYS A 41 18.18 14.06 11.01
N SER A 42 19.26 13.67 11.67
CA SER A 42 20.48 13.23 10.98
C SER A 42 20.57 11.72 10.74
N ASP A 43 19.70 10.92 11.38
CA ASP A 43 19.82 9.47 11.31
C ASP A 43 18.84 8.90 10.30
N ILE A 44 19.32 8.72 9.06
CA ILE A 44 18.57 8.14 7.94
C ILE A 44 17.93 6.79 8.31
N ASN A 45 18.54 6.07 9.26
CA ASN A 45 18.02 4.81 9.77
C ASN A 45 16.68 4.99 10.48
N TRP A 46 16.48 6.08 11.22
CA TRP A 46 15.21 6.35 11.89
C TRP A 46 14.09 6.66 10.90
N ILE A 47 14.40 7.42 9.85
CA ILE A 47 13.44 7.70 8.77
C ILE A 47 13.03 6.39 8.09
N ILE A 48 13.99 5.52 7.77
CA ILE A 48 13.75 4.20 7.19
C ILE A 48 12.91 3.33 8.14
N VAL A 49 13.24 3.29 9.44
CA VAL A 49 12.49 2.51 10.42
C VAL A 49 11.07 3.02 10.56
N VAL A 50 10.86 4.34 10.67
CA VAL A 50 9.52 4.94 10.77
C VAL A 50 8.70 4.66 9.52
N LEU A 51 9.28 4.87 8.33
CA LEU A 51 8.65 4.55 7.06
C LEU A 51 8.28 3.06 7.03
N ILE A 52 9.21 2.14 7.20
CA ILE A 52 8.92 0.70 7.14
C ILE A 52 7.89 0.30 8.20
N THR A 53 8.03 0.77 9.44
CA THR A 53 7.17 0.37 10.57
C THR A 53 5.74 0.87 10.40
N LEU A 54 5.53 2.10 9.92
CA LEU A 54 4.22 2.72 9.89
C LEU A 54 3.58 2.69 8.50
N TYR A 55 4.37 2.80 7.43
CA TYR A 55 3.88 2.74 6.05
C TYR A 55 3.47 1.33 5.64
N LEU A 56 4.23 0.29 6.01
CA LEU A 56 3.88 -1.08 5.60
C LEU A 56 2.51 -1.52 6.13
N PRO A 57 2.20 -1.43 7.44
CA PRO A 57 0.88 -1.81 7.94
C PRO A 57 -0.24 -0.98 7.31
N PHE A 58 0.08 0.27 6.97
CA PHE A 58 -0.86 1.18 6.34
C PHE A 58 -1.17 0.76 4.89
N MET A 59 -0.14 0.49 4.09
CA MET A 59 -0.28 -0.07 2.73
C MET A 59 -1.01 -1.40 2.75
N MET A 60 -0.63 -2.28 3.67
CA MET A 60 -1.27 -3.57 3.91
C MET A 60 -2.76 -3.44 4.16
N PHE A 61 -3.15 -2.50 5.03
CA PHE A 61 -4.55 -2.19 5.29
C PHE A 61 -5.25 -1.68 4.04
N GLY A 62 -4.62 -0.78 3.28
CA GLY A 62 -5.17 -0.24 2.04
C GLY A 62 -5.38 -1.30 0.96
N LEU A 63 -4.38 -2.15 0.72
CA LEU A 63 -4.45 -3.27 -0.22
C LEU A 63 -5.61 -4.19 0.13
N ARG A 64 -5.74 -4.58 1.41
CA ARG A 64 -6.83 -5.46 1.85
C ARG A 64 -8.20 -4.79 1.82
N ALA A 65 -8.27 -3.52 2.18
CA ALA A 65 -9.50 -2.74 2.13
C ALA A 65 -9.99 -2.56 0.69
N ALA A 66 -9.07 -2.41 -0.27
CA ALA A 66 -9.38 -2.34 -1.69
C ALA A 66 -9.88 -3.68 -2.24
N THR A 67 -9.36 -4.80 -1.72
CA THR A 67 -9.66 -6.14 -2.24
C THR A 67 -10.81 -6.84 -1.54
N THR A 68 -11.28 -6.35 -0.39
CA THR A 68 -12.42 -6.95 0.30
C THR A 68 -13.74 -6.59 -0.39
N SER A 69 -14.56 -7.59 -0.67
CA SER A 69 -15.90 -7.41 -1.22
C SER A 69 -16.86 -6.78 -0.21
N HIS A 70 -16.58 -6.93 1.08
CA HIS A 70 -17.44 -6.42 2.16
C HIS A 70 -17.50 -4.90 2.18
N ASN A 71 -18.67 -4.36 2.52
CA ASN A 71 -18.86 -2.94 2.70
C ASN A 71 -18.28 -2.51 4.06
N LEU A 72 -17.12 -1.85 4.04
CA LEU A 72 -16.42 -1.40 5.24
C LEU A 72 -17.11 -0.16 5.80
N ARG A 73 -17.76 -0.30 6.96
CA ARG A 73 -18.42 0.83 7.63
C ARG A 73 -17.41 1.60 8.47
N ILE A 74 -17.27 2.90 8.22
CA ILE A 74 -16.32 3.80 8.92
C ILE A 74 -16.42 3.67 10.44
N ALA A 75 -17.65 3.66 10.96
CA ALA A 75 -17.92 3.63 12.39
C ALA A 75 -17.49 2.32 13.08
N GLN A 76 -17.31 1.22 12.31
CA GLN A 76 -17.06 -0.12 12.85
C GLN A 76 -15.62 -0.57 12.59
N TRP A 77 -14.64 0.29 12.90
CA TRP A 77 -13.23 0.02 12.61
C TRP A 77 -12.71 -1.31 13.20
N LYS A 78 -13.16 -1.71 14.40
CA LYS A 78 -12.75 -2.99 15.01
C LYS A 78 -13.25 -4.19 14.20
N THR A 79 -14.49 -4.15 13.75
CA THR A 79 -15.10 -5.19 12.92
C THR A 79 -14.40 -5.24 11.56
N ASN A 80 -14.12 -4.08 10.96
CA ASN A 80 -13.37 -3.99 9.71
C ASN A 80 -11.98 -4.61 9.84
N VAL A 81 -11.26 -4.38 10.94
CA VAL A 81 -9.95 -5.00 11.17
C VAL A 81 -10.05 -6.52 11.26
N HIS A 82 -11.02 -7.06 12.00
CA HIS A 82 -11.21 -8.52 12.08
C HIS A 82 -11.67 -9.14 10.76
N LEU A 83 -12.32 -8.34 9.91
CA LEU A 83 -12.76 -8.77 8.60
C LEU A 83 -11.64 -8.65 7.55
N LEU A 84 -10.69 -7.73 7.74
CA LEU A 84 -9.53 -7.54 6.86
C LEU A 84 -8.37 -8.48 7.21
N PHE A 85 -8.17 -8.78 8.49
CA PHE A 85 -7.06 -9.59 8.95
C PHE A 85 -7.54 -10.93 9.50
N THR A 86 -6.80 -11.98 9.18
CA THR A 86 -7.15 -13.30 9.71
C THR A 86 -6.79 -13.41 11.18
N PRO A 87 -7.45 -14.31 11.94
CA PRO A 87 -7.13 -14.54 13.34
C PRO A 87 -5.64 -14.88 13.55
N ALA A 88 -5.01 -15.58 12.60
CA ALA A 88 -3.58 -15.89 12.64
C ALA A 88 -2.71 -14.63 12.54
N GLU A 89 -3.10 -13.64 11.75
CA GLU A 89 -2.38 -12.37 11.59
C GLU A 89 -2.64 -11.38 12.72
N LEU A 90 -3.78 -11.51 13.39
CA LEU A 90 -4.07 -10.77 14.62
C LEU A 90 -3.44 -11.44 15.85
N SER A 91 -3.02 -12.70 15.72
CA SER A 91 -2.36 -13.42 16.80
C SER A 91 -0.92 -12.92 16.98
N PRO A 92 -0.44 -12.82 18.23
CA PRO A 92 0.92 -12.38 18.50
C PRO A 92 1.95 -13.33 17.87
N PRO A 93 3.11 -12.80 17.40
CA PRO A 93 4.17 -13.60 16.81
C PRO A 93 4.60 -14.75 17.76
N PRO A 94 4.91 -15.95 17.24
CA PRO A 94 5.52 -17.00 18.04
C PRO A 94 6.85 -16.50 18.63
N ARG A 95 7.07 -16.76 19.94
CA ARG A 95 8.23 -16.26 20.70
C ARG A 95 9.59 -16.62 20.07
N SER A 96 9.66 -17.72 19.30
CA SER A 96 10.87 -18.17 18.60
C SER A 96 11.32 -17.20 17.50
N LEU A 97 10.39 -16.50 16.84
CA LEU A 97 10.67 -15.59 15.74
C LEU A 97 11.12 -14.21 16.26
N LEU A 98 10.52 -13.77 17.37
CA LEU A 98 10.96 -12.58 18.14
C LEU A 98 12.44 -12.64 18.54
N GLY A 99 12.93 -13.82 18.94
CA GLY A 99 14.33 -14.03 19.28
C GLY A 99 15.29 -13.70 18.13
N ARG A 100 14.97 -14.12 16.90
CA ARG A 100 15.82 -13.88 15.71
C ARG A 100 15.80 -12.44 15.22
N ILE A 101 14.67 -11.75 15.30
CA ILE A 101 14.56 -10.35 14.81
C ILE A 101 15.22 -9.39 15.80
N SER A 102 15.23 -9.72 17.10
CA SER A 102 15.81 -8.85 18.14
C SER A 102 17.33 -8.65 18.06
N SER A 103 18.06 -9.44 17.25
CA SER A 103 19.50 -9.27 17.04
C SER A 103 19.85 -8.11 16.10
N PHE A 104 18.89 -7.65 15.28
CA PHE A 104 19.06 -6.45 14.45
C PHE A 104 18.57 -5.23 15.23
N GLY A 105 19.50 -4.43 15.75
CA GLY A 105 19.26 -3.30 16.67
C GLY A 105 18.01 -2.45 16.41
N PRO A 106 17.79 -1.89 15.19
CA PRO A 106 16.58 -1.11 14.89
C PRO A 106 15.31 -1.95 14.71
N LEU A 107 15.43 -3.22 14.31
CA LEU A 107 14.32 -4.15 14.10
C LEU A 107 13.77 -4.76 15.40
N LYS A 108 14.44 -4.54 16.54
CA LYS A 108 13.93 -4.95 17.86
C LYS A 108 12.52 -4.41 18.13
N TYR A 109 12.20 -3.21 17.64
CA TYR A 109 10.88 -2.60 17.77
C TYR A 109 9.83 -3.24 16.85
N LEU A 110 10.25 -3.67 15.65
CA LEU A 110 9.38 -4.34 14.68
C LEU A 110 8.91 -5.71 15.17
N SER A 111 9.70 -6.41 15.99
CA SER A 111 9.34 -7.73 16.52
C SER A 111 8.13 -7.72 17.49
N ARG A 112 7.76 -6.55 18.04
CA ARG A 112 6.59 -6.39 18.92
C ARG A 112 5.29 -6.10 18.16
N LEU A 113 5.36 -5.86 16.85
CA LEU A 113 4.15 -5.63 16.08
C LEU A 113 3.43 -6.97 15.82
N PRO A 114 2.10 -7.00 15.88
CA PRO A 114 1.30 -8.20 15.61
C PRO A 114 1.46 -8.72 14.17
N PHE A 115 2.17 -7.99 13.31
CA PHE A 115 2.18 -8.18 11.87
C PHE A 115 3.36 -9.01 11.34
N THR A 116 4.09 -9.77 12.16
CA THR A 116 5.25 -10.54 11.67
C THR A 116 4.88 -11.65 10.68
N HIS A 117 3.64 -12.15 10.74
CA HIS A 117 3.11 -13.11 9.77
C HIS A 117 2.88 -12.51 8.38
N LEU A 118 2.94 -11.18 8.24
CA LEU A 118 2.82 -10.50 6.95
C LEU A 118 4.11 -10.52 6.12
N PHE A 119 5.18 -11.13 6.60
CA PHE A 119 6.35 -11.49 5.77
C PHE A 119 6.15 -12.80 4.98
N ASN A 120 4.92 -13.06 4.52
CA ASN A 120 4.64 -14.12 3.54
C ASN A 120 5.36 -13.76 2.21
N PRO A 121 5.92 -14.70 1.43
CA PRO A 121 6.93 -14.41 0.39
C PRO A 121 6.43 -13.58 -0.81
N LEU A 122 5.14 -13.25 -0.91
CA LEU A 122 4.60 -12.28 -1.88
C LEU A 122 4.61 -10.82 -1.40
N TYR A 123 4.56 -10.54 -0.10
CA TYR A 123 4.75 -9.18 0.39
C TYR A 123 6.15 -8.65 0.06
N PRO A 124 7.21 -9.46 0.08
CA PRO A 124 8.50 -9.11 -0.49
C PRO A 124 8.45 -8.71 -1.96
N THR A 125 7.62 -9.29 -2.82
CA THR A 125 7.59 -8.86 -4.24
C THR A 125 6.89 -7.52 -4.38
N ALA A 126 5.74 -7.30 -3.74
CA ALA A 126 5.10 -5.98 -3.72
C ALA A 126 6.00 -4.93 -3.05
N PHE A 127 6.67 -5.30 -1.96
CA PHE A 127 7.64 -4.46 -1.26
C PHE A 127 8.87 -4.15 -2.12
N VAL A 128 9.43 -5.14 -2.82
CA VAL A 128 10.56 -4.94 -3.73
C VAL A 128 10.15 -4.08 -4.91
N THR A 129 8.95 -4.26 -5.46
CA THR A 129 8.42 -3.43 -6.54
C THR A 129 8.22 -1.99 -6.06
N TYR A 130 7.70 -1.81 -4.84
CA TYR A 130 7.54 -0.51 -4.23
C TYR A 130 8.88 0.16 -3.93
N ILE A 131 9.83 -0.55 -3.33
CA ILE A 131 11.20 -0.06 -3.07
C ILE A 131 11.89 0.29 -4.38
N LEU A 132 11.75 -0.52 -5.43
CA LEU A 132 12.24 -0.22 -6.78
C LEU A 132 11.57 1.04 -7.36
N SER A 133 10.27 1.20 -7.18
CA SER A 133 9.56 2.40 -7.65
C SER A 133 10.02 3.65 -6.89
N LEU A 134 10.24 3.54 -5.57
CA LEU A 134 10.71 4.59 -4.70
C LEU A 134 12.16 4.95 -5.03
N THR A 135 13.03 3.96 -5.20
CA THR A 135 14.43 4.19 -5.57
C THR A 135 14.55 4.73 -6.98
N LEU A 136 13.71 4.29 -7.93
CA LEU A 136 13.64 4.85 -9.27
C LEU A 136 13.15 6.30 -9.22
N SER A 137 12.12 6.61 -8.43
CA SER A 137 11.64 7.99 -8.23
C SER A 137 12.72 8.88 -7.62
N LEU A 138 13.41 8.40 -6.58
CA LEU A 138 14.53 9.11 -5.95
C LEU A 138 15.72 9.25 -6.91
N ALA A 139 16.01 8.23 -7.73
CA ALA A 139 17.06 8.26 -8.73
C ALA A 139 16.74 9.27 -9.83
N ILE A 140 15.50 9.30 -10.32
CA ILE A 140 15.02 10.31 -11.28
C ILE A 140 15.12 11.71 -10.67
N GLN A 141 14.72 11.90 -9.41
CA GLN A 141 14.88 13.17 -8.71
C GLN A 141 16.36 13.57 -8.58
N SER A 142 17.25 12.61 -8.27
CA SER A 142 18.69 12.86 -8.18
C SER A 142 19.37 13.12 -9.53
N ALA A 143 18.87 12.53 -10.62
CA ALA A 143 19.40 12.70 -11.97
C ALA A 143 18.91 14.00 -12.63
N MET A 144 17.70 14.45 -12.27
CA MET A 144 17.12 15.71 -12.75
C MET A 144 17.74 16.94 -12.05
N LEU A 145 18.37 16.74 -10.89
CA LEU A 145 19.11 17.78 -10.21
C LEU A 145 20.60 17.65 -10.62
N PRO A 146 21.16 18.59 -11.41
CA PRO A 146 22.58 18.58 -11.73
C PRO A 146 23.37 19.03 -10.49
N MET A 147 23.37 18.21 -9.45
CA MET A 147 23.96 18.56 -8.17
C MET A 147 25.14 17.67 -7.87
N LYS A 148 26.31 18.30 -7.92
CA LYS A 148 27.62 17.67 -7.74
C LYS A 148 27.85 17.26 -6.27
N ASN A 149 27.05 17.78 -5.33
CA ASN A 149 27.13 17.51 -3.89
C ASN A 149 25.75 17.44 -3.22
N MET A 150 25.54 16.48 -2.32
CA MET A 150 24.31 16.33 -1.52
C MET A 150 24.07 17.51 -0.55
N GLY A 151 25.11 18.29 -0.23
CA GLY A 151 25.01 19.52 0.55
C GLY A 151 24.18 20.60 -0.16
N ASP A 152 24.32 20.71 -1.48
CA ASP A 152 23.61 21.69 -2.29
C ASP A 152 22.09 21.42 -2.31
N VAL A 153 21.67 20.14 -2.19
CA VAL A 153 20.27 19.73 -2.11
C VAL A 153 19.61 20.30 -0.85
N LEU A 154 20.31 20.16 0.29
CA LEU A 154 19.80 20.61 1.58
C LEU A 154 19.81 22.14 1.65
N GLU A 155 20.82 22.78 1.05
CA GLU A 155 20.90 24.24 0.95
C GLU A 155 19.82 24.80 0.03
N HIS A 156 19.55 24.17 -1.13
CA HIS A 156 18.47 24.61 -2.01
C HIS A 156 17.09 24.41 -1.37
N ALA A 157 16.87 23.28 -0.69
CA ALA A 157 15.64 22.99 0.03
C ALA A 157 15.39 23.96 1.20
N THR A 158 16.45 24.51 1.80
CA THR A 158 16.35 25.47 2.92
C THR A 158 16.41 26.93 2.46
N SER A 159 16.92 27.22 1.27
CA SER A 159 17.12 28.59 0.78
C SER A 159 15.83 29.38 0.54
N GLY A 160 14.67 28.72 0.53
CA GLY A 160 13.36 29.36 0.30
C GLY A 160 13.23 30.02 -1.08
N LYS A 161 14.19 29.82 -1.99
CA LYS A 161 14.16 30.39 -3.32
C LYS A 161 13.04 29.71 -4.13
N PRO A 162 12.10 30.46 -4.73
CA PRO A 162 11.02 29.86 -5.49
C PRO A 162 11.60 29.05 -6.67
N ARG A 163 11.17 27.80 -6.80
CA ARG A 163 11.54 26.93 -7.93
C ARG A 163 11.09 27.58 -9.24
N GLY A 164 11.90 27.45 -10.28
CA GLY A 164 11.51 27.93 -11.62
C GLY A 164 10.27 27.17 -12.11
N ALA A 165 9.36 27.85 -12.81
CA ALA A 165 8.14 27.24 -13.34
C ALA A 165 8.43 26.02 -14.23
N LEU A 166 9.54 26.03 -14.98
CA LEU A 166 9.98 24.91 -15.81
C LEU A 166 10.33 23.67 -14.99
N GLU A 167 11.04 23.84 -13.88
CA GLU A 167 11.44 22.72 -13.00
C GLU A 167 10.21 22.06 -12.39
N LEU A 168 9.25 22.87 -11.93
CA LEU A 168 7.98 22.38 -11.40
C LEU A 168 7.17 21.63 -12.47
N ALA A 169 7.14 22.15 -13.70
CA ALA A 169 6.46 21.49 -14.83
C ALA A 169 7.10 20.15 -15.17
N VAL A 170 8.44 20.05 -15.20
CA VAL A 170 9.15 18.80 -15.47
C VAL A 170 8.87 17.76 -14.37
N MET A 171 8.97 18.15 -13.10
CA MET A 171 8.65 17.26 -11.98
C MET A 171 7.20 16.76 -12.05
N PHE A 172 6.26 17.64 -12.38
CA PHE A 172 4.85 17.30 -12.53
C PHE A 172 4.60 16.34 -13.70
N CYS A 173 5.25 16.54 -14.84
CA CYS A 173 5.16 15.61 -15.98
C CYS A 173 5.71 14.22 -15.62
N LEU A 174 6.87 14.15 -14.95
CA LEU A 174 7.46 12.89 -14.52
C LEU A 174 6.57 12.16 -13.50
N ALA A 175 5.98 12.91 -12.57
CA ALA A 175 4.98 12.41 -11.63
C ALA A 175 3.78 11.78 -12.33
N ILE A 176 3.21 12.45 -13.34
CA ILE A 176 2.09 11.92 -14.13
C ILE A 176 2.49 10.59 -14.80
N VAL A 177 3.65 10.55 -15.43
CA VAL A 177 4.15 9.33 -16.09
C VAL A 177 4.29 8.20 -15.09
N GLY A 178 4.85 8.48 -13.90
CA GLY A 178 4.96 7.50 -12.82
C GLY A 178 3.61 6.93 -12.40
N VAL A 179 2.60 7.79 -12.20
CA VAL A 179 1.24 7.36 -11.84
C VAL A 179 0.59 6.54 -12.94
N LEU A 180 0.74 6.94 -14.22
CA LEU A 180 0.16 6.23 -15.36
C LEU A 180 0.72 4.83 -15.57
N VAL A 181 2.00 4.62 -15.20
CA VAL A 181 2.67 3.30 -15.29
C VAL A 181 2.49 2.48 -14.01
N GLY A 182 2.54 3.12 -12.85
CA GLY A 182 2.44 2.45 -11.55
C GLY A 182 1.05 1.89 -11.26
N THR A 183 -0.01 2.68 -11.51
CA THR A 183 -1.39 2.28 -11.20
C THR A 183 -1.81 0.93 -11.81
N PRO A 184 -1.59 0.64 -13.11
CA PRO A 184 -1.95 -0.68 -13.66
C PRO A 184 -1.13 -1.82 -13.04
N LEU A 185 0.13 -1.59 -12.68
CA LEU A 185 0.96 -2.59 -12.01
C LEU A 185 0.46 -2.89 -10.60
N ASP A 186 0.06 -1.86 -9.85
CA ASP A 186 -0.52 -2.02 -8.51
C ASP A 186 -1.83 -2.82 -8.56
N ILE A 187 -2.66 -2.60 -9.58
CA ILE A 187 -3.91 -3.36 -9.74
C ILE A 187 -3.65 -4.83 -10.09
N VAL A 188 -2.67 -5.11 -10.95
CA VAL A 188 -2.30 -6.50 -11.28
C VAL A 188 -1.69 -7.20 -10.07
N THR A 189 -0.79 -6.54 -9.34
CA THR A 189 -0.14 -7.12 -8.17
C THR A 189 -1.12 -7.38 -7.04
N THR A 190 -2.04 -6.44 -6.78
CA THR A 190 -3.13 -6.62 -5.80
C THR A 190 -4.01 -7.81 -6.15
N ARG A 191 -4.47 -7.94 -7.40
CA ARG A 191 -5.31 -9.06 -7.84
C ARG A 191 -4.61 -10.41 -7.68
N MET A 192 -3.33 -10.50 -8.03
CA MET A 192 -2.55 -11.72 -7.83
C MET A 192 -2.37 -12.07 -6.34
N ALA A 193 -2.13 -11.07 -5.49
CA ALA A 193 -1.96 -11.28 -4.06
C ALA A 193 -3.25 -11.82 -3.41
N VAL A 194 -4.42 -11.40 -3.89
CA VAL A 194 -5.73 -11.87 -3.40
C VAL A 194 -6.01 -13.31 -3.81
N GLN A 195 -5.63 -13.73 -5.01
CA GLN A 195 -5.91 -15.07 -5.49
C GLN A 195 -5.26 -16.17 -4.65
N GLN A 196 -4.08 -15.91 -4.07
CA GLN A 196 -3.35 -16.91 -3.29
C GLN A 196 -3.93 -17.16 -1.89
N TRP A 197 -4.81 -16.27 -1.41
CA TRP A 197 -5.54 -16.48 -0.16
C TRP A 197 -6.64 -17.54 -0.26
N HIS A 198 -7.03 -17.92 -1.49
CA HIS A 198 -7.84 -19.10 -1.73
C HIS A 198 -6.93 -20.34 -1.76
N GLY A 199 -6.32 -20.60 -0.60
CA GLY A 199 -5.71 -21.87 -0.24
C GLY A 199 -6.73 -23.01 -0.33
N ASN A 200 -6.25 -24.24 -0.20
CA ASN A 200 -6.97 -25.49 -0.47
C ASN A 200 -8.47 -25.37 -0.11
N GLN A 201 -9.36 -25.57 -1.09
CA GLN A 201 -10.79 -25.31 -0.93
C GLN A 201 -11.38 -26.03 0.30
N GLU A 202 -10.78 -27.15 0.68
CA GLU A 202 -11.04 -27.92 1.90
C GLU A 202 -10.84 -27.09 3.19
N ASP A 203 -9.76 -26.31 3.30
CA ASP A 203 -9.48 -25.48 4.49
C ASP A 203 -10.52 -24.34 4.62
N LEU A 204 -10.99 -23.82 3.48
CA LEU A 204 -12.03 -22.78 3.41
C LEU A 204 -13.42 -23.35 3.73
N GLU A 205 -13.70 -24.58 3.31
CA GLU A 205 -14.92 -25.30 3.68
C GLU A 205 -14.94 -25.66 5.16
N GLU A 206 -13.81 -26.10 5.74
CA GLU A 206 -13.69 -26.36 7.17
C GLU A 206 -13.87 -25.07 8.01
N ALA A 207 -13.26 -23.96 7.59
CA ALA A 207 -13.48 -22.66 8.23
C ALA A 207 -14.94 -22.18 8.12
N ARG A 208 -15.60 -22.42 6.98
CA ARG A 208 -17.03 -22.11 6.78
C ARG A 208 -17.94 -22.98 7.65
N GLU A 209 -17.66 -24.28 7.77
CA GLU A 209 -18.39 -25.19 8.65
C GLU A 209 -18.32 -24.74 10.12
N LEU A 210 -17.14 -24.29 10.57
CA LEU A 210 -16.95 -23.75 11.92
C LEU A 210 -17.70 -22.43 12.17
N ASP A 211 -17.89 -21.60 11.13
CA ASP A 211 -18.53 -20.28 11.26
C ASP A 211 -20.05 -20.28 11.01
N LYS A 212 -20.60 -21.36 10.42
CA LYS A 212 -22.06 -21.58 10.27
C LYS A 212 -22.83 -21.52 11.59
N GLY A 213 -22.14 -21.67 12.74
CA GLY A 213 -22.74 -21.56 14.07
C GLY A 213 -22.82 -20.16 14.66
N ARG A 214 -22.13 -19.13 14.13
CA ARG A 214 -21.99 -17.83 14.83
C ARG A 214 -22.48 -16.59 14.10
N ILE A 215 -22.60 -16.60 12.78
CA ILE A 215 -22.96 -15.37 12.05
C ILE A 215 -24.08 -15.66 11.06
N ALA A 216 -25.29 -15.25 11.44
CA ALA A 216 -26.45 -15.25 10.57
C ALA A 216 -26.15 -14.39 9.32
N ARG A 217 -25.98 -15.07 8.18
CA ARG A 217 -26.44 -14.68 6.85
C ARG A 217 -26.08 -13.25 6.41
N ALA A 218 -24.81 -13.03 6.08
CA ALA A 218 -24.47 -12.04 5.07
C ALA A 218 -24.56 -12.71 3.69
N ASP A 219 -25.77 -12.77 3.10
CA ASP A 219 -26.05 -13.21 1.72
C ASP A 219 -25.48 -12.22 0.68
N GLY A 220 -24.25 -11.75 0.86
CA GLY A 220 -23.61 -10.73 0.05
C GLY A 220 -22.47 -11.30 -0.77
N LEU A 221 -22.82 -11.83 -1.95
CA LEU A 221 -21.88 -12.09 -3.05
C LEU A 221 -20.71 -13.03 -2.67
N SER A 222 -21.02 -14.31 -2.51
CA SER A 222 -20.03 -15.35 -2.79
C SER A 222 -19.66 -15.21 -4.26
N LEU A 223 -18.63 -14.42 -4.57
CA LEU A 223 -17.87 -14.47 -5.82
C LEU A 223 -17.10 -15.79 -5.86
N THR A 224 -17.77 -16.92 -5.58
CA THR A 224 -17.44 -18.21 -6.15
C THR A 224 -17.90 -18.16 -7.60
N CYS A 225 -17.30 -17.25 -8.38
CA CYS A 225 -17.02 -17.62 -9.75
C CYS A 225 -15.97 -18.72 -9.62
N ASP A 226 -16.10 -19.78 -10.39
CA ASP A 226 -15.05 -20.78 -10.60
C ASP A 226 -13.86 -20.09 -11.32
N GLU A 227 -13.26 -19.12 -10.64
CA GLU A 227 -12.39 -18.13 -11.25
C GLU A 227 -11.02 -18.77 -11.37
N ILE A 228 -10.77 -19.27 -12.58
CA ILE A 228 -9.53 -19.91 -13.00
C ILE A 228 -8.36 -19.04 -12.52
N LYS A 229 -7.57 -19.57 -11.57
CA LYS A 229 -6.37 -18.91 -11.03
C LYS A 229 -5.53 -18.33 -12.17
N TYR A 230 -5.05 -17.10 -12.02
CA TYR A 230 -4.19 -16.48 -13.02
C TYR A 230 -2.89 -17.27 -13.10
N LYS A 231 -2.41 -17.54 -14.30
CA LYS A 231 -1.15 -18.27 -14.49
C LYS A 231 0.06 -17.40 -14.16
N ASN A 232 -0.02 -16.11 -14.48
CA ASN A 232 1.02 -15.11 -14.27
C ASN A 232 0.40 -13.70 -14.27
N SER A 233 1.22 -12.68 -14.00
CA SER A 233 0.81 -11.26 -13.99
C SER A 233 0.27 -10.79 -15.34
N TYR A 234 0.82 -11.29 -16.44
CA TYR A 234 0.38 -10.95 -17.78
C TYR A 234 -1.04 -11.50 -18.09
N ASP A 235 -1.32 -12.74 -17.72
CA ASP A 235 -2.65 -13.37 -17.83
C ASP A 235 -3.68 -12.61 -16.98
N CYS A 236 -3.29 -12.21 -15.76
CA CYS A 236 -4.10 -11.34 -14.91
C CYS A 236 -4.42 -10.00 -15.61
N PHE A 237 -3.41 -9.32 -16.13
CA PHE A 237 -3.58 -8.06 -16.85
C PHE A 237 -4.52 -8.18 -18.04
N ILE A 238 -4.28 -9.15 -18.93
CA ILE A 238 -5.08 -9.34 -20.15
C ILE A 238 -6.53 -9.66 -19.81
N ARG A 239 -6.79 -10.47 -18.78
CA ARG A 239 -8.15 -10.78 -18.35
C ARG A 239 -8.86 -9.58 -17.78
N ILE A 240 -8.22 -8.78 -16.92
CA ILE A 240 -8.80 -7.53 -16.42
C ILE A 240 -9.20 -6.61 -17.58
N VAL A 241 -8.32 -6.45 -18.57
CA VAL A 241 -8.59 -5.60 -19.75
C VAL A 241 -9.74 -6.17 -20.58
N ARG A 242 -9.82 -7.50 -20.76
CA ARG A 242 -10.84 -8.15 -21.61
C ARG A 242 -12.20 -8.20 -20.94
N GLU A 243 -12.25 -8.45 -19.63
CA GLU A 243 -13.48 -8.69 -18.89
C GLU A 243 -14.08 -7.40 -18.33
N GLU A 244 -13.23 -6.48 -17.86
CA GLU A 244 -13.66 -5.26 -17.17
C GLU A 244 -13.35 -3.97 -17.95
N GLY A 245 -12.33 -4.01 -18.81
CA GLY A 245 -11.91 -2.89 -19.65
C GLY A 245 -10.72 -2.10 -19.09
N TRP A 246 -10.13 -1.25 -19.94
CA TRP A 246 -9.00 -0.39 -19.59
C TRP A 246 -9.28 0.56 -18.42
N GLY A 247 -10.53 1.00 -18.25
CA GLY A 247 -10.92 1.90 -17.16
C GLY A 247 -10.68 1.30 -15.76
N THR A 248 -10.72 -0.02 -15.62
CA THR A 248 -10.46 -0.68 -14.34
C THR A 248 -8.99 -0.58 -13.93
N LEU A 249 -8.06 -0.61 -14.88
CA LEU A 249 -6.63 -0.48 -14.60
C LEU A 249 -6.24 0.89 -14.03
N TYR A 250 -7.11 1.89 -14.19
CA TYR A 250 -6.94 3.22 -13.65
C TYR A 250 -7.99 3.53 -12.58
N ARG A 251 -8.59 2.49 -11.98
CA ARG A 251 -9.51 2.69 -10.87
C ARG A 251 -8.74 3.27 -9.70
N ALA A 252 -9.25 4.37 -9.13
CA ALA A 252 -8.59 5.16 -8.08
C ALA A 252 -7.30 5.89 -8.47
N TRP A 253 -6.93 5.99 -9.77
CA TRP A 253 -5.76 6.76 -10.22
C TRP A 253 -5.79 8.24 -9.80
N GLY A 254 -6.99 8.80 -9.63
CA GLY A 254 -7.16 10.17 -9.13
C GLY A 254 -6.53 10.36 -7.76
N PHE A 255 -6.56 9.35 -6.88
CA PHE A 255 -5.97 9.43 -5.54
C PHE A 255 -4.45 9.34 -5.57
N THR A 256 -3.90 8.42 -6.37
CA THR A 256 -2.44 8.32 -6.55
C THR A 256 -1.89 9.60 -7.18
N PHE A 257 -2.60 10.19 -8.14
CA PHE A 257 -2.26 11.48 -8.70
C PHE A 257 -2.33 12.62 -7.67
N LEU A 258 -3.38 12.66 -6.85
CA LEU A 258 -3.55 13.68 -5.80
C LEU A 258 -2.45 13.56 -4.73
N GLU A 259 -2.03 12.34 -4.43
CA GLU A 259 -0.89 12.05 -3.56
C GLU A 259 0.41 12.62 -4.12
N VAL A 260 0.74 12.32 -5.38
CA VAL A 260 1.96 12.85 -5.99
C VAL A 260 1.89 14.37 -6.16
N PHE A 261 0.72 14.92 -6.48
CA PHE A 261 0.51 16.36 -6.57
C PHE A 261 0.76 17.06 -5.24
N PHE A 262 0.24 16.53 -4.13
CA PHE A 262 0.54 17.06 -2.81
C PHE A 262 2.01 16.91 -2.42
N LEU A 263 2.70 15.83 -2.82
CA LEU A 263 4.14 15.69 -2.56
C LEU A 263 4.98 16.72 -3.32
N LEU A 264 4.51 17.19 -4.48
CA LEU A 264 5.19 18.22 -5.27
C LEU A 264 4.95 19.65 -4.77
N LEU A 265 3.87 19.88 -4.02
CA LEU A 265 3.47 21.15 -3.38
C LEU A 265 4.07 21.33 -1.99
#